data_AF-A0A519MVE9-F1
#
_entry.id   AF-A0A519MVE9-F1
#
_cell.length_a   1.000
_cell.length_b   1.000
_cell.length_c   1.000
_cell.angle_alpha   90.00
_cell.angle_beta   90.00
_cell.angle_gamma   90.00
#
_symmetry.space_group_name_H-M   'P 1'
#
loop_
_entity.id
_entity.type
_entity.pdbx_description
1 polymer ?
#
loop_
_entity_poly.entity_id
_entity_poly.type
_entity_poly.pdbx_seq_one_letter_code
_entity_poly.pdbx_strand_id
1 'polypeptide(L)'
;MRKTYHMTEDVQEIRIRHRWEAIEQKNKEMELAKTVKKRWVPELLGSVDTVKQLLARSRYLLFKREVNWTRSQSYWAELLFGLYPDLEQAYKLSQGLSTILSTSKDRIIAFKKSYPMINGR
;
A
#
# COMPACT_ATOMS: atom_id res chain seq x y z
N MET A 1 17.03 -5.68 11.86
CA MET A 1 15.68 -5.09 11.70
C MET A 1 15.36 -4.50 10.32
N ARG A 2 16.31 -4.38 9.36
CA ARG A 2 16.09 -3.60 8.11
C ARG A 2 15.24 -4.23 6.99
N LYS A 3 15.15 -5.56 6.88
CA LYS A 3 14.53 -6.20 5.68
C LYS A 3 13.02 -5.97 5.52
N THR A 4 12.27 -5.82 6.60
CA THR A 4 10.81 -5.60 6.55
C THR A 4 10.41 -4.17 6.17
N TYR A 5 11.33 -3.20 6.34
CA TYR A 5 11.07 -1.80 6.01
C TYR A 5 11.09 -1.58 4.48
N HIS A 6 12.10 -2.15 3.80
CA HIS A 6 12.29 -2.03 2.35
C HIS A 6 11.10 -2.56 1.53
N MET A 7 10.56 -3.73 1.88
CA MET A 7 9.45 -4.34 1.12
C MET A 7 8.16 -3.52 1.21
N THR A 8 7.99 -2.73 2.27
CA THR A 8 6.84 -1.85 2.37
C THR A 8 7.08 -0.56 1.59
N GLU A 9 8.32 -0.06 1.54
CA GLU A 9 8.71 1.09 0.72
C GLU A 9 8.46 0.85 -0.76
N ASP A 10 8.77 -0.34 -1.29
CA ASP A 10 8.52 -0.70 -2.69
C ASP A 10 7.03 -0.55 -3.08
N VAL A 11 6.12 -0.95 -2.18
CA VAL A 11 4.66 -0.79 -2.37
C VAL A 11 4.27 0.70 -2.33
N GLN A 12 4.93 1.50 -1.48
CA GLN A 12 4.68 2.94 -1.41
C GLN A 12 5.16 3.65 -2.67
N GLU A 13 6.24 3.21 -3.31
CA GLU A 13 6.75 3.76 -4.56
C GLU A 13 5.77 3.55 -5.71
N ILE A 14 5.23 2.34 -5.86
CA ILE A 14 4.19 2.04 -6.87
C ILE A 14 2.99 2.97 -6.68
N ARG A 15 2.52 3.12 -5.43
CA ARG A 15 1.41 4.03 -5.11
C ARG A 15 1.76 5.50 -5.39
N ILE A 16 3.00 5.93 -5.13
CA ILE A 16 3.45 7.31 -5.44
C ILE A 16 3.41 7.54 -6.95
N ARG A 17 3.89 6.59 -7.75
CA ARG A 17 3.84 6.65 -9.22
C ARG A 17 2.40 6.79 -9.71
N HIS A 18 1.48 5.92 -9.25
CA HIS A 18 0.06 6.02 -9.57
C HIS A 18 -0.55 7.38 -9.22
N ARG A 19 -0.11 7.98 -8.11
CA ARG A 19 -0.57 9.31 -7.70
C ARG A 19 -0.07 10.41 -8.64
N TRP A 20 1.17 10.32 -9.12
CA TRP A 20 1.70 11.25 -10.13
C TRP A 20 0.93 11.12 -11.44
N GLU A 21 0.71 9.91 -11.93
CA GLU A 21 -0.06 9.63 -13.15
C GLU A 21 -1.49 10.18 -13.05
N ALA A 22 -2.18 9.99 -11.92
CA ALA A 22 -3.50 10.55 -11.70
C ALA A 22 -3.51 12.09 -11.69
N ILE A 23 -2.46 12.74 -11.20
CA ILE A 23 -2.32 14.21 -11.24
C ILE A 23 -2.08 14.69 -12.67
N GLU A 24 -1.22 14.01 -13.42
CA GLU A 24 -0.94 14.33 -14.82
C GLU A 24 -2.17 14.16 -15.70
N GLN A 25 -2.88 13.05 -15.54
CA GLN A 25 -4.12 12.79 -16.28
C GLN A 25 -5.17 13.87 -16.02
N LYS A 26 -5.38 14.23 -14.75
CA LYS A 26 -6.23 15.36 -14.36
C LYS A 26 -5.80 16.66 -15.03
N ASN A 27 -4.50 16.92 -15.14
CA ASN A 27 -4.00 18.12 -15.80
C ASN A 27 -4.29 18.10 -17.31
N LYS A 28 -4.10 16.97 -17.98
CA LYS A 28 -4.45 16.79 -19.40
C LYS A 28 -5.94 17.03 -19.64
N GLU A 29 -6.81 16.48 -18.79
CA GLU A 29 -8.26 16.68 -18.89
C GLU A 29 -8.68 18.14 -18.68
N MET A 30 -8.04 18.86 -17.74
CA MET A 30 -8.28 20.28 -17.55
C MET A 30 -7.85 21.10 -18.78
N GLU A 31 -6.69 20.79 -19.37
CA GLU A 31 -6.25 21.47 -20.61
C GLU A 31 -7.20 21.18 -21.77
N LEU A 32 -7.65 19.94 -21.94
CA LEU A 32 -8.66 19.59 -22.95
C LEU A 32 -9.98 20.32 -22.70
N ALA A 33 -10.43 20.44 -21.45
CA ALA A 33 -11.64 21.19 -21.11
C ALA A 33 -11.52 22.67 -21.51
N LYS A 34 -10.34 23.28 -21.30
CA LYS A 34 -10.06 24.65 -21.73
C LYS A 34 -10.10 24.79 -23.25
N THR A 35 -9.49 23.87 -24.00
CA THR A 35 -9.48 23.93 -25.48
C THR A 35 -10.89 23.83 -26.04
N VAL A 36 -11.74 23.00 -25.45
CA VAL A 36 -13.15 22.84 -25.86
C VAL A 36 -14.10 23.85 -25.20
N LYS A 37 -13.57 24.83 -24.43
CA LYS A 37 -14.32 25.85 -23.66
C LYS A 37 -15.43 25.26 -22.76
N LYS A 38 -15.22 24.06 -22.22
CA LYS A 38 -16.12 23.42 -21.25
C LYS A 38 -15.54 23.51 -19.84
N ARG A 39 -16.42 23.49 -18.84
CA ARG A 39 -16.00 23.40 -17.44
C ARG A 39 -15.54 21.97 -17.16
N TRP A 40 -14.32 21.82 -16.62
CA TRP A 40 -13.84 20.53 -16.12
C TRP A 40 -14.57 20.16 -14.82
N VAL A 41 -14.98 18.89 -14.71
CA VAL A 41 -15.61 18.32 -13.52
C VAL A 41 -14.78 17.11 -13.10
N PRO A 42 -14.31 17.03 -11.85
CA PRO A 42 -13.56 15.87 -11.37
C PRO A 42 -14.42 14.61 -11.38
N GLU A 43 -13.82 13.49 -11.78
CA GLU A 43 -14.38 12.18 -11.51
C GLU A 43 -14.30 11.91 -10.00
N LEU A 44 -15.47 11.87 -9.36
CA LEU A 44 -15.61 11.53 -7.95
C LEU A 44 -15.84 10.02 -7.86
N LEU A 45 -15.03 9.33 -7.07
CA LEU A 45 -15.41 8.00 -6.59
C LEU A 45 -16.61 8.21 -5.67
N GLY A 46 -17.65 7.37 -5.78
CA GLY A 46 -19.04 7.55 -5.28
C GLY A 46 -19.26 8.06 -3.85
N SER A 47 -18.22 8.32 -3.06
CA SER A 47 -18.23 9.10 -1.84
C SER A 47 -17.10 10.15 -1.83
N VAL A 48 -17.27 11.26 -2.57
CA VAL A 48 -16.59 12.58 -2.39
C VAL A 48 -15.06 12.61 -2.56
N ASP A 49 -14.40 11.47 -2.74
CA ASP A 49 -12.95 11.40 -2.91
C ASP A 49 -12.54 11.29 -4.38
N THR A 50 -11.58 12.12 -4.77
CA THR A 50 -10.88 11.98 -6.05
C THR A 50 -9.87 10.84 -5.98
N VAL A 51 -9.50 10.25 -7.12
CA VAL A 51 -8.48 9.19 -7.23
C VAL A 51 -7.16 9.57 -6.54
N LYS A 52 -6.73 10.84 -6.65
CA LYS A 52 -5.53 11.35 -5.94
C LYS A 52 -5.65 11.33 -4.41
N GLN A 53 -6.85 11.50 -3.86
CA GLN A 53 -7.11 11.48 -2.41
C GLN A 53 -7.15 10.04 -1.91
N LEU A 54 -7.78 9.13 -2.67
CA LEU A 54 -7.74 7.69 -2.41
C LEU A 54 -6.29 7.20 -2.29
N LEU A 55 -5.43 7.53 -3.28
CA LEU A 55 -4.02 7.16 -3.26
C LEU A 55 -3.22 7.82 -2.13
N ALA A 56 -3.61 9.02 -1.68
CA ALA A 56 -2.95 9.64 -0.53
C ALA A 56 -3.34 8.93 0.78
N ARG A 57 -4.63 8.63 0.98
CA ARG A 57 -5.15 7.97 2.19
C ARG A 57 -4.71 6.52 2.30
N SER A 58 -4.53 5.83 1.18
CA SER A 58 -4.09 4.43 1.16
C SER A 58 -2.68 4.21 1.72
N ARG A 59 -1.89 5.27 1.95
CA ARG A 59 -0.61 5.18 2.66
C ARG A 59 -0.70 4.29 3.89
N TYR A 60 -1.65 4.58 4.77
CA TYR A 60 -1.69 4.01 6.11
C TYR A 60 -2.20 2.57 6.13
N LEU A 61 -3.06 2.17 5.19
CA LEU A 61 -3.54 0.80 5.11
C LEU A 61 -2.46 -0.13 4.52
N LEU A 62 -1.65 0.37 3.57
CA LEU A 62 -0.60 -0.41 2.91
C LEU A 62 0.58 -0.78 3.84
N PHE A 63 0.71 -0.12 5.00
CA PHE A 63 1.68 -0.50 6.05
C PHE A 63 1.17 -1.59 7.00
N LYS A 64 -0.12 -1.91 6.95
CA LYS A 64 -0.77 -2.84 7.89
C LYS A 64 -1.15 -4.12 7.19
N ARG A 65 -1.26 -5.22 7.95
CA ARG A 65 -1.95 -6.43 7.50
C ARG A 65 -3.46 -6.18 7.41
N GLU A 66 -4.12 -6.89 6.52
CA GLU A 66 -5.57 -6.77 6.27
C GLU A 66 -6.40 -6.97 7.56
N VAL A 67 -6.02 -7.95 8.39
CA VAL A 67 -6.65 -8.23 9.69
C VAL A 67 -6.62 -7.05 10.67
N ASN A 68 -5.74 -6.06 10.44
CA ASN A 68 -5.58 -4.88 11.29
C ASN A 68 -6.21 -3.63 10.68
N TRP A 69 -6.97 -3.77 9.59
CA TRP A 69 -7.69 -2.66 8.99
C TRP A 69 -8.98 -2.36 9.75
N THR A 70 -9.30 -1.08 9.88
CA THR A 70 -10.65 -0.66 10.28
C THR A 70 -11.63 -0.88 9.12
N ARG A 71 -12.93 -0.93 9.39
CA ARG A 71 -13.95 -1.06 8.35
C ARG A 71 -13.80 -0.03 7.23
N SER A 72 -13.49 1.22 7.57
CA SER A 72 -13.22 2.26 6.58
C SER A 72 -11.97 1.93 5.75
N GLN A 73 -10.90 1.44 6.37
CA GLN A 73 -9.68 1.06 5.65
C GLN A 73 -9.91 -0.12 4.70
N SER A 74 -10.73 -1.11 5.08
CA SER A 74 -11.11 -2.21 4.18
C SER A 74 -11.90 -1.71 2.97
N TYR A 75 -12.89 -0.84 3.18
CA TYR A 75 -13.61 -0.20 2.08
C TYR A 75 -12.68 0.59 1.15
N TRP A 76 -11.73 1.34 1.71
CA TRP A 76 -10.73 2.04 0.91
C TRP A 76 -9.80 1.09 0.15
N ALA A 77 -9.45 -0.05 0.74
CA ALA A 77 -8.64 -1.07 0.10
C ALA A 77 -9.38 -1.72 -1.08
N GLU A 78 -10.67 -2.03 -0.93
CA GLU A 78 -11.52 -2.55 -2.00
C GLU A 78 -11.56 -1.60 -3.21
N LEU A 79 -11.81 -0.31 -2.97
CA LEU A 79 -11.78 0.70 -4.04
C LEU A 79 -10.39 0.83 -4.66
N LEU A 80 -9.34 0.88 -3.83
CA LEU A 80 -7.97 1.04 -4.29
C LEU A 80 -7.54 -0.12 -5.18
N PHE A 81 -7.76 -1.36 -4.74
CA PHE A 81 -7.31 -2.55 -5.46
C PHE A 81 -8.18 -2.86 -6.66
N GLY A 82 -9.47 -2.47 -6.64
CA GLY A 82 -10.30 -2.50 -7.83
C GLY A 82 -9.78 -1.59 -8.95
N LEU A 83 -9.22 -0.43 -8.61
CA LEU A 83 -8.63 0.51 -9.57
C LEU A 83 -7.17 0.18 -9.92
N TYR A 84 -6.41 -0.35 -8.96
CA TYR A 84 -4.97 -0.59 -9.07
C TYR A 84 -4.63 -2.04 -8.67
N PRO A 85 -4.94 -3.04 -9.52
CA PRO A 85 -4.71 -4.45 -9.21
C PRO A 85 -3.22 -4.81 -9.15
N ASP A 86 -2.34 -4.04 -9.79
CA ASP A 86 -0.89 -4.18 -9.68
C ASP A 86 -0.40 -3.81 -8.27
N LEU A 87 -1.00 -2.78 -7.66
CA LEU A 87 -0.72 -2.37 -6.30
C LEU A 87 -1.19 -3.42 -5.28
N GLU A 88 -2.31 -4.10 -5.54
CA GLU A 88 -2.78 -5.23 -4.74
C GLU A 88 -1.78 -6.39 -4.77
N GLN A 89 -1.29 -6.75 -5.96
CA GLN A 89 -0.31 -7.81 -6.13
C GLN A 89 0.98 -7.48 -5.37
N ALA A 90 1.50 -6.26 -5.53
CA ALA A 90 2.69 -5.82 -4.80
C ALA A 90 2.49 -5.85 -3.28
N TYR A 91 1.32 -5.41 -2.81
CA TYR A 91 0.96 -5.47 -1.39
C TYR A 91 0.93 -6.90 -0.86
N LYS A 92 0.22 -7.82 -1.54
CA LYS A 92 0.11 -9.24 -1.13
C LYS A 92 1.47 -9.93 -1.10
N LEU A 93 2.32 -9.69 -2.11
CA LEU A 93 3.69 -10.22 -2.14
C LEU A 93 4.51 -9.72 -0.94
N SER A 94 4.46 -8.42 -0.66
CA SER A 94 5.15 -7.80 0.47
C SER A 94 4.70 -8.37 1.82
N GLN A 95 3.39 -8.58 2.01
CA GLN A 95 2.84 -9.19 3.22
C GLN A 95 3.22 -10.68 3.36
N GLY A 96 3.18 -11.43 2.26
CA GLY A 96 3.58 -12.84 2.23
C GLY A 96 5.05 -13.04 2.62
N LEU A 97 5.95 -12.26 2.01
CA LEU A 97 7.38 -12.27 2.35
C LEU A 97 7.64 -11.85 3.79
N SER A 98 6.95 -10.80 4.26
CA SER A 98 7.05 -10.34 5.65
C SER A 98 6.63 -11.44 6.64
N THR A 99 5.59 -12.21 6.30
CA THR A 99 5.13 -13.35 7.09
C THR A 99 6.19 -14.45 7.14
N ILE A 100 6.68 -14.92 5.99
CA ILE A 100 7.72 -15.97 5.91
C ILE A 100 8.98 -15.59 6.71
N LEU A 101 9.43 -14.34 6.59
CA LEU A 101 10.58 -13.83 7.31
C LEU A 101 10.35 -13.71 8.82
N SER A 102 9.15 -13.32 9.25
CA SER A 102 8.79 -13.26 10.67
C SER A 102 8.81 -14.66 11.31
N THR A 103 8.13 -15.63 10.71
CA THR A 103 8.09 -17.01 11.21
C THR A 103 9.48 -17.63 11.27
N SER A 104 10.33 -17.35 10.27
CA SER A 104 11.71 -17.85 10.25
C SER A 104 12.55 -17.27 11.40
N LYS A 105 12.36 -15.99 11.75
CA LYS A 105 13.02 -15.38 12.92
C LYS A 105 12.51 -15.97 14.22
N ASP A 106 11.21 -16.18 14.34
CA ASP A 106 10.61 -16.76 15.55
C ASP A 106 11.16 -18.16 15.82
N ARG A 107 11.32 -18.98 14.76
CA ARG A 107 11.99 -20.28 14.86
C ARG A 107 13.43 -20.17 15.36
N ILE A 108 14.21 -19.22 14.85
CA ILE A 108 15.60 -18.99 15.30
C ILE A 108 15.65 -18.56 16.77
N ILE A 109 14.73 -17.69 17.19
CA ILE A 109 14.66 -17.22 18.59
C ILE A 109 14.25 -18.36 19.51
N ALA A 110 13.24 -19.14 19.15
CA ALA A 110 12.79 -20.30 19.90
C ALA A 110 13.91 -21.35 20.04
N PHE A 111 14.62 -21.64 18.94
CA PHE A 111 15.79 -22.52 18.95
C PHE A 111 16.87 -22.02 19.92
N LYS A 112 17.27 -20.74 19.82
CA LYS A 112 18.25 -20.14 20.75
C LYS A 112 17.83 -20.21 22.22
N LYS A 113 16.53 -20.06 22.51
CA LYS A 113 15.98 -20.15 23.87
C LYS A 113 15.94 -21.59 24.40
N SER A 114 15.75 -22.57 23.51
CA SER A 114 15.70 -24.00 23.86
C SER A 114 17.07 -24.62 24.17
N TYR A 115 18.17 -24.01 23.71
CA TYR A 115 19.51 -24.36 24.15
C TYR A 115 19.88 -23.47 25.35
N PRO A 116 19.82 -23.97 26.61
CA PRO A 116 20.48 -23.27 27.70
C PRO A 116 21.96 -23.16 27.32
N MET A 117 22.56 -21.98 27.51
CA MET A 117 23.99 -21.80 27.28
C MET A 117 24.77 -22.77 28.18
N ILE A 118 25.10 -23.94 27.64
CA ILE A 118 26.21 -24.78 28.06
C ILE A 118 27.47 -24.00 27.70
N ASN A 119 27.81 -23.01 28.53
CA ASN A 119 29.13 -22.45 28.67
C ASN A 119 29.16 -21.64 29.96
N GLY A 120 29.62 -22.31 31.01
CA GLY A 120 29.74 -21.79 32.37
C GLY A 120 30.30 -22.84 33.34
N ARG A 121 31.30 -23.61 32.90
CA ARG A 121 32.34 -24.24 33.73
C ARG A 121 33.63 -24.26 32.95
#